data_AF-A0A432SHY3-F1
#
_entry.id   AF-A0A432SHY3-F1
#
_cell.length_a   1.000
_cell.length_b   1.000
_cell.length_c   1.000
_cell.angle_alpha   90.00
_cell.angle_beta   90.00
_cell.angle_gamma   90.00
#
_symmetry.space_group_name_H-M   'P 1'
#
loop_
_entity.id
_entity.type
_entity.pdbx_description
1 polymer ?
#
loop_
_entity_poly.entity_id
_entity_poly.type
_entity_poly.pdbx_seq_one_letter_code
_entity_poly.pdbx_strand_id
1 'polypeptide(L)'
;MWLKELKIAIIEKNTEKISSLLEDIPKGLSQDELLQAQYLLKGANELIHELQKNTQSSMLQMKKNIDFLKSTQAPHTPKLNINS
;
A
#
# COMPACT_ATOMS: atom_id res chain seq x y z
N MET A 1 25.80 4.14 -8.16
CA MET A 1 25.32 4.36 -6.77
C MET A 1 23.79 4.41 -6.72
N TRP A 2 23.15 5.21 -7.57
CA TRP A 2 21.68 5.29 -7.71
C TRP A 2 20.96 3.95 -7.95
N LEU A 3 21.46 3.11 -8.86
CA LEU A 3 20.86 1.78 -9.13
C LEU A 3 20.86 0.84 -7.91
N LYS A 4 21.88 0.97 -7.05
CA LYS A 4 21.98 0.21 -5.81
C LYS A 4 20.97 0.72 -4.79
N GLU A 5 20.84 2.06 -4.67
CA GLU A 5 19.83 2.71 -3.85
C GLU A 5 18.40 2.32 -4.29
N LEU A 6 18.15 2.27 -5.60
CA LEU A 6 16.86 1.87 -6.16
C LEU A 6 16.54 0.40 -5.82
N LYS A 7 17.51 -0.51 -5.97
CA LYS A 7 17.35 -1.92 -5.56
C LYS A 7 17.03 -2.04 -4.07
N ILE A 8 17.75 -1.31 -3.21
CA ILE A 8 17.50 -1.30 -1.76
C ILE A 8 16.10 -0.78 -1.46
N ALA A 9 15.71 0.35 -2.05
CA ALA A 9 14.40 0.95 -1.82
C ALA A 9 13.24 0.03 -2.27
N ILE A 10 13.42 -0.72 -3.37
CA ILE A 10 12.47 -1.74 -3.82
C ILE A 10 12.38 -2.91 -2.84
N ILE A 11 13.51 -3.42 -2.35
CA ILE A 11 13.54 -4.52 -1.38
C ILE A 11 12.90 -4.10 -0.04
N GLU A 12 13.19 -2.90 0.42
CA GLU A 12 12.63 -2.31 1.64
C GLU A 12 11.16 -1.86 1.48
N LYS A 13 10.62 -1.91 0.26
CA LYS A 13 9.28 -1.41 -0.10
C LYS A 13 9.07 0.04 0.33
N ASN A 14 10.13 0.84 0.32
CA ASN A 14 10.10 2.24 0.74
C ASN A 14 9.65 3.12 -0.43
N THR A 15 8.34 3.36 -0.53
CA THR A 15 7.73 4.14 -1.62
C THR A 15 8.20 5.58 -1.68
N GLU A 16 8.51 6.21 -0.54
CA GLU A 16 9.03 7.59 -0.50
C GLU A 16 10.44 7.67 -1.11
N LYS A 17 11.29 6.71 -0.76
CA LYS A 17 12.65 6.62 -1.31
C LYS A 17 12.64 6.28 -2.79
N ILE A 18 11.74 5.40 -3.23
CA ILE A 18 11.54 5.12 -4.66
C ILE A 18 11.10 6.39 -5.40
N SER A 19 10.12 7.14 -4.86
CA SER A 19 9.65 8.39 -5.47
C SER A 19 10.77 9.42 -5.58
N SER A 20 11.54 9.61 -4.51
CA SER A 20 12.68 10.55 -4.49
C SER A 20 13.76 10.17 -5.52
N LEU A 21 14.04 8.88 -5.68
CA LEU A 21 15.00 8.38 -6.68
C LEU A 21 14.49 8.53 -8.12
N LEU A 22 13.18 8.50 -8.33
CA LEU A 22 12.54 8.71 -9.64
C LEU A 22 12.48 10.19 -10.03
N GLU A 23 12.45 11.11 -9.06
CA GLU A 23 12.51 12.55 -9.31
C GLU A 23 13.90 13.00 -9.80
N ASP A 24 14.96 12.37 -9.28
CA ASP A 24 16.35 12.70 -9.63
C ASP A 24 17.06 11.52 -10.30
N ILE A 25 16.66 11.25 -11.56
CA ILE A 25 17.29 10.21 -12.38
C ILE A 25 18.63 10.72 -12.92
N PRO A 26 19.75 10.01 -12.66
CA PRO A 26 21.05 10.43 -13.14
C PRO A 26 21.11 10.43 -14.67
N LYS A 27 21.56 11.55 -15.25
CA LYS A 27 21.71 11.70 -16.71
C LYS A 27 22.86 10.91 -17.33
N GLY A 28 23.76 10.35 -16.50
CA GLY A 28 24.95 9.61 -16.93
C GLY A 28 24.78 8.09 -16.93
N LEU A 29 23.56 7.57 -16.88
CA LEU A 29 23.31 6.12 -16.87
C LEU A 29 23.72 5.49 -18.21
N SER A 30 24.43 4.38 -18.14
CA SER A 30 24.68 3.53 -19.31
C SER A 30 23.38 2.92 -19.82
N GLN A 31 23.34 2.52 -21.10
CA GLN A 31 22.18 1.84 -21.70
C GLN A 31 21.79 0.57 -20.91
N ASP A 32 22.77 -0.18 -20.42
CA ASP A 32 22.55 -1.37 -19.58
C ASP A 32 21.94 -1.02 -18.22
N GLU A 33 22.35 0.12 -17.64
CA GLU A 33 21.84 0.59 -16.36
C GLU A 33 20.38 1.06 -16.48
N LEU A 34 20.04 1.73 -17.57
CA LEU A 34 18.65 2.09 -17.90
C LEU A 34 17.78 0.84 -18.09
N LEU A 35 18.29 -0.17 -18.80
CA LEU A 35 17.57 -1.43 -19.01
C LEU A 35 17.29 -2.12 -17.66
N GLN A 36 18.31 -2.23 -16.79
CA GLN A 36 18.14 -2.81 -15.46
C GLN A 36 17.13 -2.03 -14.61
N ALA A 37 17.20 -0.71 -14.61
CA ALA A 37 16.26 0.13 -13.89
C ALA A 37 14.81 -0.09 -14.38
N GLN A 38 14.62 -0.18 -15.70
CA GLN A 38 13.31 -0.43 -16.30
C GLN A 38 12.71 -1.78 -15.87
N TYR A 39 13.52 -2.86 -15.88
CA TYR A 39 13.07 -4.17 -15.41
C TYR A 39 12.75 -4.18 -13.91
N LEU A 40 13.58 -3.51 -13.10
CA LEU A 40 13.35 -3.39 -11.65
C LEU A 40 12.06 -2.63 -11.34
N LEU A 41 11.80 -1.52 -12.04
CA LEU A 41 10.59 -0.74 -11.87
C LEU A 41 9.35 -1.52 -12.29
N LYS A 42 9.43 -2.30 -13.36
CA LYS A 42 8.33 -3.17 -13.78
C LYS A 42 7.98 -4.20 -12.70
N GLY A 43 8.99 -4.91 -12.17
CA GLY A 43 8.79 -5.87 -11.09
C GLY A 43 8.30 -5.24 -9.79
N ALA A 44 8.81 -4.06 -9.44
CA ALA A 44 8.34 -3.30 -8.29
C ALA A 44 6.86 -2.88 -8.44
N ASN A 45 6.44 -2.49 -9.64
CA ASN A 45 5.06 -2.10 -9.91
C ASN A 45 4.09 -3.28 -9.78
N GLU A 46 4.45 -4.46 -10.31
CA GLU A 46 3.66 -5.68 -10.15
C GLU A 46 3.48 -6.04 -8.67
N LEU A 47 4.55 -5.94 -7.88
CA LEU A 47 4.54 -6.23 -6.45
C LEU A 47 3.70 -5.22 -5.64
N ILE A 48 3.76 -3.93 -5.98
CA ILE A 48 2.93 -2.88 -5.36
C ILE A 48 1.45 -3.12 -5.67
N HIS A 49 1.12 -3.44 -6.92
CA HIS A 49 -0.26 -3.74 -7.32
C HIS A 49 -0.84 -4.95 -6.58
N GLU A 50 -0.05 -6.01 -6.40
CA GLU A 50 -0.47 -7.16 -5.62
C GLU A 50 -0.71 -6.79 -4.15
N LEU A 51 0.19 -6.00 -3.56
CA LEU A 51 0.05 -5.51 -2.18
C LEU A 51 -1.23 -4.69 -2.01
N GLN A 52 -1.50 -3.74 -2.92
CA GLN A 52 -2.72 -2.93 -2.93
C GLN A 52 -3.98 -3.79 -3.02
N LYS A 53 -4.00 -4.77 -3.91
CA LYS A 53 -5.13 -5.69 -4.08
C LYS A 53 -5.40 -6.49 -2.80
N ASN A 54 -4.34 -6.99 -2.16
CA ASN A 54 -4.46 -7.73 -0.91
C ASN A 54 -4.98 -6.83 0.23
N THR A 55 -4.45 -5.62 0.37
CA THR A 55 -4.94 -4.64 1.36
C THR A 55 -6.40 -4.28 1.12
N GLN A 56 -6.82 -4.06 -0.13
CA GLN A 56 -8.21 -3.78 -0.48
C GLN A 56 -9.14 -4.93 -0.08
N SER A 57 -8.72 -6.17 -0.35
CA SER A 57 -9.46 -7.37 0.04
C SER A 57 -9.61 -7.48 1.57
N SER A 58 -8.51 -7.25 2.31
CA SER A 58 -8.54 -7.24 3.78
C SER A 58 -9.45 -6.14 4.34
N MET A 59 -9.40 -4.92 3.81
CA MET A 59 -10.29 -3.84 4.22
C MET A 59 -11.76 -4.18 3.96
N LEU A 60 -12.07 -4.82 2.83
CA LEU A 60 -13.42 -5.25 2.52
C LEU A 60 -13.93 -6.29 3.54
N GLN A 61 -13.10 -7.26 3.91
CA GLN A 61 -13.44 -8.24 4.94
C GLN A 61 -13.64 -7.59 6.31
N MET A 62 -12.76 -6.67 6.71
CA MET A 62 -12.90 -5.92 7.96
C MET A 62 -14.21 -5.11 7.98
N LYS A 63 -14.56 -4.45 6.88
CA LYS A 63 -15.83 -3.73 6.75
C LYS A 63 -17.02 -4.67 6.94
N LYS A 64 -17.04 -5.83 6.29
CA LYS A 64 -18.10 -6.83 6.46
C LYS A 64 -18.23 -7.27 7.92
N ASN A 65 -17.11 -7.50 8.60
CA ASN A 65 -17.12 -7.88 10.01
C ASN A 65 -17.67 -6.76 10.90
N ILE A 66 -17.29 -5.50 10.64
CA ILE A 66 -17.83 -4.33 11.35
C ILE A 66 -19.33 -4.21 11.12
N ASP A 67 -19.79 -4.32 9.88
CA ASP A 67 -21.21 -4.22 9.51
C ASP A 67 -22.02 -5.35 10.17
N PHE A 68 -21.47 -6.57 10.21
CA PHE A 68 -22.06 -7.69 10.94
C PHE A 68 -22.20 -7.39 12.44
N LEU A 69 -21.12 -6.96 13.10
CA LEU A 69 -21.14 -6.62 14.53
C LEU A 69 -22.11 -5.48 14.85
N LYS A 70 -22.23 -4.48 13.96
CA LYS A 70 -23.23 -3.43 14.10
C LYS A 70 -24.66 -3.94 13.91
N SER A 71 -24.88 -4.89 13.00
CA SER A 71 -26.20 -5.50 12.79
C SER A 71 -26.66 -6.37 13.96
N THR A 72 -25.73 -6.91 14.74
CA THR A 72 -26.01 -7.72 15.94
C THR A 72 -26.07 -6.88 17.21
N GLN A 73 -25.70 -5.59 17.16
CA GLN A 73 -25.96 -4.66 18.26
C GLN A 73 -27.47 -4.43 18.34
N ALA A 74 -28.08 -4.99 19.38
CA ALA A 74 -29.47 -4.70 19.72
C ALA A 74 -29.63 -3.17 19.87
N PRO A 75 -30.70 -2.57 19.33
CA PRO A 75 -30.97 -1.16 19.57
C PRO A 75 -31.00 -0.92 21.08
N HIS A 76 -30.10 -0.07 21.56
CA HIS A 76 -30.07 0.38 22.93
C HIS A 76 -31.32 1.23 23.18
N THR A 77 -32.44 0.57 23.43
CA THR A 77 -33.62 1.19 24.01
C THR A 77 -33.28 1.43 25.48
N PRO A 78 -33.14 2.68 25.96
CA PRO A 78 -33.03 2.92 27.38
C PRO A 78 -34.31 2.38 28.04
N LYS A 79 -34.21 1.22 28.70
CA LYS A 79 -35.37 0.50 29.26
C LYS A 79 -36.01 1.18 30.47
N LEU A 80 -35.53 2.33 30.90
CA LEU A 80 -36.05 3.05 32.06
C LEU A 80 -35.94 4.55 31.82
N ASN A 81 -36.98 5.15 31.26
CA ASN A 81 -37.23 6.57 31.44
C ASN A 81 -38.37 6.71 32.45
N ILE A 82 -38.03 6.58 33.73
CA ILE A 82 -38.90 6.86 34.87
C ILE A 82 -38.70 8.33 35.27
N ASN A 83 -39.16 9.24 34.42
CA ASN A 83 -39.35 10.64 34.80
C ASN A 83 -40.85 10.98 34.67
N SER A 84 -41.48 11.02 35.85
CA SER A 84 -42.70 11.72 36.29
C SER A 84 -44.03 11.42 35.59
#